data_AF-A0A8T0WBE2-F1
#
_entry.id   AF-A0A8T0WBE2-F1
#
_cell.length_a   1.000
_cell.length_b   1.000
_cell.length_c   1.000
_cell.angle_alpha   90.00
_cell.angle_beta   90.00
_cell.angle_gamma   90.00
#
_symmetry.space_group_name_H-M   'P 1'
#
loop_
_entity.id
_entity.type
_entity.pdbx_description
1 polymer ?
#
loop_
_entity_poly.entity_id
_entity_poly.type
_entity_poly.pdbx_seq_one_letter_code
_entity_poly.pdbx_strand_id
1 'polypeptide(L)'
;MLGEGPWEEGEDADDMWLKMATCVRKVASEVFGVSKGGKQEGKDTWWWNDEVQRAIKEKKECFKRLYLDKSAANIEGYKLAKRVAKRAVSVAKGKAYDDLYQRLGTKEGGRTFIGWLGSASGRQGTSTKSNALRMGQIDC
;
A
#
# COMPACT_ATOMS: atom_id res chain seq x y z
N MET A 1 51.62 -26.82 -37.14
CA MET A 1 51.13 -26.98 -35.76
C MET A 1 50.80 -25.60 -35.23
N LEU A 2 49.52 -25.23 -35.24
CA LEU A 2 49.03 -23.98 -34.65
C LEU A 2 48.29 -24.39 -33.37
N GLY A 3 48.92 -24.11 -32.23
CA GLY A 3 48.42 -24.46 -30.91
C GLY A 3 47.21 -23.63 -30.56
N GLU A 4 46.15 -24.32 -30.15
CA GLU A 4 44.95 -23.73 -29.57
C GLU A 4 45.31 -23.12 -28.21
N GLY A 5 45.07 -21.81 -28.07
CA GLY A 5 45.28 -21.10 -26.81
C GLY A 5 44.23 -21.51 -25.77
N PRO A 6 44.56 -21.49 -24.46
CA PRO A 6 43.60 -21.74 -23.40
C PRO A 6 42.47 -20.71 -23.46
N TRP A 7 41.23 -21.19 -23.53
CA TRP A 7 40.06 -20.36 -23.34
C TRP A 7 40.08 -19.83 -21.91
N GLU A 8 40.19 -18.51 -21.74
CA GLU A 8 40.00 -17.86 -20.45
C GLU A 8 38.68 -18.34 -19.85
N GLU A 9 38.77 -18.80 -18.60
CA GLU A 9 37.73 -19.45 -17.84
C GLU A 9 36.48 -18.57 -17.86
N GLY A 10 35.47 -19.03 -18.60
CA GLY A 10 34.33 -18.23 -19.03
C GLY A 10 33.58 -17.63 -17.85
N GLU A 11 33.22 -16.36 -17.99
CA GLU A 11 32.26 -15.71 -17.11
C GLU A 11 31.04 -16.62 -16.96
N ASP A 12 30.80 -17.06 -15.72
CA ASP A 12 29.70 -17.95 -15.36
C ASP A 12 28.37 -17.45 -15.95
N ALA A 13 27.48 -18.36 -16.32
CA ALA A 13 26.21 -18.00 -16.96
C ALA A 13 25.44 -16.98 -16.11
N ASP A 14 25.52 -17.11 -14.79
CA ASP A 14 24.94 -16.17 -13.83
C ASP A 14 25.51 -14.75 -13.96
N ASP A 15 26.80 -14.59 -14.25
CA ASP A 15 27.44 -13.28 -14.43
C ASP A 15 26.98 -12.60 -15.73
N MET A 16 26.84 -13.36 -16.81
CA MET A 16 26.27 -12.86 -18.07
C MET A 16 24.81 -12.42 -17.89
N TRP A 17 23.99 -13.23 -17.21
CA TRP A 17 22.60 -12.88 -16.90
C TRP A 17 22.51 -11.65 -16.00
N LEU A 18 23.41 -11.53 -15.01
CA LEU A 18 23.44 -10.38 -14.11
C LEU A 18 23.78 -9.08 -14.85
N LYS A 19 24.75 -9.12 -15.77
CA LYS A 19 25.12 -7.97 -16.62
C LYS A 19 23.95 -7.55 -17.50
N MET A 20 23.27 -8.49 -18.15
CA MET A 20 22.11 -8.20 -19.00
C MET A 20 20.94 -7.61 -18.19
N ALA A 21 20.60 -8.23 -17.06
CA ALA A 21 19.55 -7.74 -16.17
C ALA A 21 19.85 -6.33 -15.61
N THR A 22 21.12 -6.03 -15.38
CA THR A 22 21.55 -4.70 -14.93
C THR A 22 21.41 -3.66 -16.03
N CYS A 23 21.78 -4.01 -17.27
CA CYS A 23 21.62 -3.14 -18.43
C CYS A 23 20.13 -2.78 -18.67
N VAL A 24 19.25 -3.79 -18.67
CA VAL A 24 17.80 -3.60 -18.84
C VAL A 24 17.21 -2.75 -17.72
N ARG A 25 17.57 -3.01 -16.45
CA ARG A 25 17.09 -2.20 -15.32
C ARG A 25 17.56 -0.74 -15.39
N LYS A 26 18.78 -0.50 -15.88
CA LYS A 26 19.33 0.85 -16.03
C LYS A 26 18.55 1.63 -17.08
N VAL A 27 18.37 1.06 -18.28
CA VAL A 27 17.59 1.68 -19.36
C VAL A 27 16.15 1.92 -18.92
N ALA A 28 15.52 0.94 -18.27
CA ALA A 28 14.18 1.11 -17.72
C ALA A 28 14.12 2.23 -16.66
N SER A 29 15.13 2.36 -15.80
CA SER A 29 15.20 3.40 -14.78
C SER A 29 15.43 4.80 -15.38
N GLU A 30 16.16 4.90 -16.48
CA GLU A 30 16.38 6.16 -17.20
C GLU A 30 15.12 6.60 -17.95
N VAL A 31 14.42 5.67 -18.61
CA VAL A 31 13.22 5.96 -19.41
C VAL A 31 11.99 6.20 -18.52
N PHE A 32 11.77 5.34 -17.53
CA PHE A 32 10.57 5.38 -16.68
C PHE A 32 10.79 6.12 -15.36
N GLY A 33 12.04 6.48 -15.04
CA GLY A 33 12.40 6.98 -13.72
C GLY A 33 12.38 5.87 -12.66
N VAL A 34 13.13 6.07 -11.57
CA VAL A 34 13.04 5.21 -10.40
C VAL A 34 11.94 5.76 -9.50
N SER A 35 10.81 5.05 -9.43
CA SER A 35 9.87 5.31 -8.34
C SER A 35 10.57 4.90 -7.03
N LYS A 36 10.95 5.88 -6.21
CA LYS A 36 11.26 5.60 -4.80
C LYS A 36 10.01 4.93 -4.27
N GLY A 37 10.11 3.64 -3.96
CA GLY A 37 9.13 2.91 -3.18
C GLY A 37 9.09 3.56 -1.81
N GLY A 38 8.46 4.73 -1.74
CA GLY A 38 8.44 5.56 -0.57
C GLY A 38 7.78 4.72 0.52
N LYS A 39 8.55 4.43 1.56
CA LYS A 39 8.00 4.20 2.88
C LYS A 39 6.93 5.27 3.05
N GLN A 40 5.67 4.86 3.21
CA GLN A 40 4.56 5.77 3.50
C GLN A 40 4.88 6.43 4.84
N GLU A 41 5.73 7.44 4.83
CA GLU A 41 6.04 8.22 6.01
C GLU A 41 4.89 9.20 6.22
N GLY A 42 4.03 8.86 7.18
CA GLY A 42 3.29 9.81 8.01
C GLY A 42 2.31 10.75 7.31
N LYS A 43 1.89 10.48 6.07
CA LYS A 43 0.68 11.09 5.49
C LYS A 43 -0.54 10.23 5.82
N ASP A 44 -0.59 9.74 7.05
CA ASP A 44 -1.72 8.96 7.52
C ASP A 44 -2.95 9.87 7.54
N THR A 45 -3.99 9.41 6.85
CA THR A 45 -5.29 10.06 6.74
C THR A 45 -5.70 10.65 8.10
N TRP A 46 -6.18 11.89 8.17
CA TRP A 46 -6.50 12.58 9.45
C TRP A 46 -7.44 11.79 10.40
N TRP A 47 -8.15 10.79 9.89
CA TRP A 47 -8.98 9.84 10.65
C TRP A 47 -8.26 8.55 11.07
N TRP A 48 -6.95 8.41 10.84
CA TRP A 48 -6.16 7.24 11.14
C TRP A 48 -5.77 7.25 12.62
N ASN A 49 -6.29 6.28 13.37
CA ASN A 49 -6.08 6.18 14.81
C ASN A 49 -5.52 4.81 15.20
N ASP A 50 -5.04 4.70 16.45
CA ASP A 50 -4.46 3.46 16.99
C ASP A 50 -5.46 2.28 16.92
N GLU A 51 -6.75 2.56 17.08
CA GLU A 51 -7.81 1.55 17.02
C GLU A 51 -7.94 0.95 15.61
N VAL A 52 -7.92 1.78 14.58
CA VAL A 52 -7.94 1.39 13.16
C VAL A 52 -6.69 0.61 12.83
N GLN A 53 -5.52 1.05 13.28
CA GLN A 53 -4.26 0.33 13.07
C GLN A 53 -4.30 -1.05 13.72
N ARG A 54 -4.72 -1.12 14.99
CA ARG A 54 -4.87 -2.38 15.73
C ARG A 54 -5.85 -3.33 15.04
N ALA A 55 -7.03 -2.84 14.65
CA ALA A 55 -8.04 -3.67 13.99
C ALA A 55 -7.59 -4.18 12.61
N ILE A 56 -6.85 -3.36 11.85
CA ILE A 56 -6.26 -3.77 10.57
C ILE A 56 -5.13 -4.77 10.78
N LYS A 57 -4.29 -4.59 11.80
CA LYS A 57 -3.24 -5.55 12.17
C LYS A 57 -3.84 -6.90 12.54
N GLU A 58 -4.87 -6.92 13.39
CA GLU A 58 -5.56 -8.16 13.77
C GLU A 58 -6.18 -8.85 12.55
N LYS A 59 -6.87 -8.09 11.69
CA LYS A 59 -7.41 -8.63 10.43
C LYS A 59 -6.32 -9.28 9.56
N LYS A 60 -5.11 -8.68 9.50
CA LYS A 60 -3.98 -9.23 8.74
C LYS A 60 -3.46 -10.52 9.38
N GLU A 61 -3.33 -10.57 10.71
CA GLU A 61 -2.90 -11.79 11.41
C GLU A 61 -3.91 -12.93 11.26
N CYS A 62 -5.22 -12.66 11.37
CA CYS A 62 -6.26 -13.65 11.07
C CYS A 62 -6.20 -14.12 9.61
N PHE A 63 -5.87 -13.24 8.67
CA PHE A 63 -5.72 -13.62 7.27
C PHE A 63 -4.53 -14.57 7.06
N LYS A 64 -3.40 -14.33 7.73
CA LYS A 64 -2.25 -15.25 7.71
C LYS A 64 -2.62 -16.62 8.26
N ARG A 65 -3.31 -16.66 9.40
CA ARG A 65 -3.80 -17.92 10.00
C ARG A 65 -4.75 -18.65 9.06
N LEU A 66 -5.69 -17.94 8.44
CA LEU A 66 -6.61 -18.50 7.46
C LEU A 66 -5.91 -19.06 6.21
N TYR A 67 -4.80 -18.46 5.79
CA TYR A 67 -4.04 -18.93 4.65
C TYR A 67 -3.29 -20.24 4.97
N LEU A 68 -2.79 -20.39 6.20
CA LEU A 68 -2.11 -21.60 6.65
C LEU A 68 -3.10 -22.74 6.94
N ASP A 69 -4.20 -22.43 7.62
CA ASP A 69 -5.23 -23.39 8.00
C ASP A 69 -6.63 -22.82 7.73
N LYS A 70 -7.35 -23.47 6.81
CA LYS A 70 -8.71 -23.10 6.40
C LYS A 70 -9.80 -23.71 7.28
N SER A 71 -9.48 -24.02 8.54
CA SER A 71 -10.46 -24.46 9.52
C SER A 71 -11.60 -23.46 9.71
N ALA A 72 -12.79 -23.97 10.07
CA ALA A 72 -13.97 -23.14 10.31
C ALA A 72 -13.71 -22.06 11.38
N ALA A 73 -12.90 -22.36 12.40
CA ALA A 73 -12.51 -21.40 13.43
C ALA A 73 -11.72 -20.21 12.86
N ASN A 74 -10.75 -20.46 11.97
CA ASN A 74 -9.96 -19.40 11.34
C ASN A 74 -10.79 -18.57 10.35
N ILE A 75 -11.71 -19.21 9.64
CA ILE A 75 -12.67 -18.53 8.75
C ILE A 75 -13.53 -17.55 9.55
N GLU A 76 -14.15 -18.01 10.64
CA GLU A 76 -14.99 -17.16 11.49
C GLU A 76 -14.19 -16.07 12.21
N GLY A 77 -12.99 -16.39 12.70
CA GLY A 77 -12.06 -15.42 13.29
C GLY A 77 -11.70 -14.30 12.31
N TYR A 78 -11.37 -14.64 11.06
CA TYR A 78 -11.11 -13.64 10.03
C TYR A 78 -12.35 -12.80 9.69
N LYS A 79 -13.54 -13.40 9.56
CA LYS A 79 -14.78 -12.66 9.30
C LYS A 79 -15.06 -11.65 10.41
N LEU A 80 -14.87 -12.03 11.67
CA LEU A 80 -15.04 -11.15 12.82
C LEU A 80 -14.04 -9.99 12.78
N ALA A 81 -12.74 -10.28 12.63
CA ALA A 81 -11.71 -9.26 12.54
C ALA A 81 -11.93 -8.31 11.34
N LYS A 82 -12.42 -8.83 10.20
CA LYS A 82 -12.81 -8.02 9.04
C LYS A 82 -13.96 -7.07 9.36
N ARG A 83 -14.99 -7.51 10.10
CA ARG A 83 -16.10 -6.65 10.54
C ARG A 83 -15.64 -5.59 11.54
N VAL A 84 -14.77 -5.95 12.48
CA VAL A 84 -14.19 -5.01 13.47
C VAL A 84 -13.36 -3.94 12.76
N ALA A 85 -12.48 -4.31 11.84
CA ALA A 85 -11.69 -3.36 11.07
C ALA A 85 -12.57 -2.39 10.25
N LYS A 86 -13.63 -2.90 9.59
CA LYS A 86 -14.59 -2.05 8.87
C LYS A 86 -15.29 -1.06 9.81
N ARG A 87 -15.72 -1.51 10.99
CA ARG A 87 -16.38 -0.66 11.99
C ARG A 87 -15.44 0.42 12.51
N ALA A 88 -14.21 0.06 12.91
CA ALA A 88 -13.21 1.02 13.38
C ALA A 88 -12.95 2.12 12.34
N VAL A 89 -12.79 1.75 11.06
CA VAL A 89 -12.60 2.71 9.97
C VAL A 89 -13.83 3.62 9.79
N SER A 90 -15.04 3.04 9.84
CA SER A 90 -16.28 3.82 9.71
C SER A 90 -16.46 4.82 10.85
N VAL A 91 -16.20 4.40 12.09
CA VAL A 91 -16.30 5.25 13.29
C VAL A 91 -15.27 6.37 13.22
N ALA A 92 -14.02 6.05 12.90
CA ALA A 92 -12.96 7.05 12.83
C ALA A 92 -13.22 8.09 11.73
N LYS A 93 -13.71 7.65 10.57
CA LYS A 93 -14.14 8.56 9.50
C LYS A 93 -15.32 9.42 9.91
N GLY A 94 -16.37 8.82 10.49
CA GLY A 94 -17.55 9.54 10.97
C GLY A 94 -17.17 10.65 11.93
N LYS A 95 -16.39 10.31 12.97
CA LYS A 95 -15.89 11.27 13.95
C LYS A 95 -15.08 12.42 13.31
N ALA A 96 -14.24 12.11 12.33
CA ALA A 96 -13.45 13.13 11.65
C ALA A 96 -14.31 14.09 10.80
N TYR A 97 -15.37 13.58 10.17
CA TYR A 97 -16.33 14.41 9.44
C TYR A 97 -17.21 15.22 10.39
N ASP A 98 -17.67 14.64 11.49
CA ASP A 98 -18.47 15.34 12.50
C ASP A 98 -17.70 16.51 13.12
N ASP A 99 -16.43 16.31 13.51
CA ASP A 99 -15.54 17.38 14.00
C ASP A 99 -15.34 18.48 12.95
N LEU A 100 -15.18 18.10 11.67
CA LEU A 100 -15.07 19.07 10.59
C LEU A 100 -16.35 19.92 10.47
N TYR A 101 -17.53 19.30 10.43
CA TYR A 101 -18.79 20.02 10.30
C TYR A 101 -19.08 20.93 11.52
N GLN A 102 -18.73 20.48 12.73
CA GLN A 102 -18.83 21.32 13.93
C GLN A 102 -17.98 22.58 13.82
N ARG A 103 -16.74 22.47 13.33
CA ARG A 103 -15.84 23.63 13.13
C ARG A 103 -16.32 24.59 12.04
N LEU A 104 -17.02 24.07 11.02
CA LEU A 104 -17.59 24.88 9.94
C LEU A 104 -18.86 25.62 10.37
N GLY A 105 -19.59 25.12 11.37
CA GLY A 105 -20.78 25.77 11.91
C GLY A 105 -20.51 27.05 12.72
N THR A 106 -19.25 27.34 13.05
CA THR A 106 -18.84 28.52 13.81
C THR A 106 -18.44 29.67 12.87
N LYS A 107 -18.67 30.94 13.25
CA LYS A 107 -18.43 32.15 12.40
C LYS A 107 -17.00 32.27 11.82
N GLU A 108 -16.00 31.58 12.36
CA GLU A 108 -14.62 31.52 11.83
C GLU A 108 -14.35 30.36 10.83
N GLY A 109 -15.30 29.44 10.65
CA GLY A 109 -15.13 28.20 9.87
C GLY A 109 -14.92 28.39 8.36
N GLY A 110 -15.27 29.55 7.82
CA GLY A 110 -15.10 29.83 6.38
C GLY A 110 -13.63 29.90 5.94
N ARG A 111 -12.72 30.38 6.79
CA ARG A 111 -11.27 30.47 6.49
C ARG A 111 -10.56 29.13 6.65
N THR A 112 -11.01 28.29 7.58
CA THR A 112 -10.45 26.96 7.82
C THR A 112 -10.86 25.97 6.73
N PHE A 113 -12.04 26.13 6.13
CA PHE A 113 -12.53 25.32 5.01
C PHE A 113 -11.60 25.36 3.79
N ILE A 114 -11.13 26.55 3.40
CA ILE A 114 -10.27 26.75 2.23
C ILE A 114 -8.88 26.12 2.47
N GLY A 115 -8.31 26.28 3.67
CA GLY A 115 -7.04 25.64 4.06
C GLY A 115 -7.14 24.10 4.13
N TRP A 116 -8.28 23.58 4.58
CA TRP A 116 -8.54 22.15 4.63
C TRP A 116 -8.74 21.53 3.23
N LEU A 117 -9.50 22.19 2.34
CA LEU A 117 -9.70 21.75 0.95
C LEU A 117 -8.37 21.68 0.18
N GLY A 118 -7.46 22.64 0.38
CA GLY A 118 -6.12 22.59 -0.18
C GLY A 118 -5.33 21.36 0.26
N SER A 119 -5.47 20.97 1.53
CA SER A 119 -4.85 19.74 2.06
C SER A 119 -5.56 18.45 1.60
N ALA A 120 -6.88 18.49 1.32
CA ALA A 120 -7.67 17.35 0.85
C ALA A 120 -7.49 17.07 -0.65
N SER A 121 -7.34 18.11 -1.47
CA SER A 121 -7.13 18.03 -2.93
C SER A 121 -5.81 17.34 -3.29
N GLY A 122 -4.72 17.62 -2.55
CA GLY A 122 -3.43 16.95 -2.73
C GLY A 122 -3.40 15.45 -2.34
N ARG A 123 -4.52 14.87 -1.89
CA ARG A 123 -4.63 13.47 -1.40
C ARG A 123 -5.32 12.49 -2.36
N GLN A 124 -5.87 12.92 -3.51
CA GLN A 124 -6.66 12.03 -4.38
C GLN A 124 -5.93 11.51 -5.64
N GLY A 125 -4.73 12.00 -5.94
CA GLY A 125 -4.07 11.77 -7.24
C GLY A 125 -3.54 10.36 -7.56
N THR A 126 -3.45 9.41 -6.62
CA THR A 126 -2.81 8.10 -6.91
C THR A 126 -3.52 6.86 -6.34
N SER A 127 -4.77 6.97 -5.89
CA SER A 127 -5.46 5.82 -5.27
C SER A 127 -6.31 4.99 -6.24
N THR A 128 -6.66 5.51 -7.42
CA THR A 128 -7.57 4.79 -8.33
C THR A 128 -6.91 3.58 -9.02
N LYS A 129 -5.59 3.60 -9.26
CA LYS A 129 -4.88 2.46 -9.88
C LYS A 129 -4.52 1.33 -8.90
N SER A 130 -4.25 1.62 -7.63
CA SER A 130 -3.87 0.58 -6.66
C SER A 130 -5.06 -0.15 -6.03
N ASN A 131 -6.26 0.45 -6.02
CA ASN A 131 -7.46 -0.25 -5.55
C ASN A 131 -8.06 -1.19 -6.61
N ALA A 132 -7.84 -0.91 -7.91
CA ALA A 132 -8.25 -1.79 -9.00
C ALA A 132 -7.48 -3.13 -9.00
N LEU A 133 -6.18 -3.10 -8.70
CA LEU A 133 -5.35 -4.32 -8.62
C LEU A 133 -5.55 -5.13 -7.31
N ARG A 134 -6.28 -4.62 -6.32
CA ARG A 134 -6.57 -5.34 -5.06
C ARG A 134 -8.01 -5.79 -4.91
N MET A 135 -8.91 -5.33 -5.78
CA MET A 135 -10.32 -5.73 -5.85
C MET A 135 -10.59 -6.77 -6.96
N GLY A 136 -9.62 -7.05 -7.83
CA GLY A 136 -9.77 -7.97 -8.97
C GLY A 136 -9.53 -9.45 -8.68
N GLN A 137 -9.93 -9.96 -7.51
CA GLN A 137 -10.12 -11.40 -7.32
C GLN A 137 -11.35 -11.62 -6.44
N ILE A 138 -12.47 -11.16 -6.96
CA ILE A 138 -13.80 -11.65 -6.61
C ILE A 138 -14.30 -12.22 -7.93
N ASP A 139 -14.14 -13.52 -8.13
CA ASP A 139 -14.95 -14.30 -9.06
C ASP A 139 -15.06 -15.73 -8.49
N CYS A 140 -16.31 -16.08 -8.16
CA CYS A 140 -16.88 -17.36 -7.70
C CYS A 140 -16.31 -18.02 -6.42
#